data_AF-K1T1J2-F1
#
_entry.id   AF-K1T1J2-F1
#
_cell.length_a   1.000
_cell.length_b   1.000
_cell.length_c   1.000
_cell.angle_alpha   90.00
_cell.angle_beta   90.00
_cell.angle_gamma   90.00
#
_symmetry.space_group_name_H-M   'P 1'
#
loop_
_entity.id
_entity.type
_entity.pdbx_description
1 polymer ?
#
loop_
_entity_poly.entity_id
_entity_poly.type
_entity_poly.pdbx_seq_one_letter_code
_entity_poly.pdbx_strand_id
1 'polypeptide(L)'
;ALNPKKAKIHYELLTPQDEVVTYGSQEIELDMRREDTLRLVAQIPDTMVWSARNPTLYTLRLKTQTEGRYTEYVSLKVGFRTVGNTRGQLAINGYPVALKAVPDLGTTVSPSQLLEWKEQGYNLILLPAGGVSGALYDLCDRYGFYVVEQAPINTSRSGMSRRKGGNPSNDPAWQAA
;
A
#
# COMPACT_ATOMS: atom_id res chain seq x y z
N ALA A 1 0.18 -13.35 -37.07
CA ALA A 1 -0.08 -13.23 -35.61
C ALA A 1 1.26 -13.39 -34.91
N LEU A 2 1.64 -12.49 -34.00
CA LEU A 2 2.87 -12.65 -33.22
C LEU A 2 2.68 -13.76 -32.18
N ASN A 3 3.70 -14.60 -32.03
CA ASN A 3 3.64 -15.79 -31.18
C ASN A 3 3.52 -15.39 -29.69
N PRO A 4 2.74 -16.13 -28.89
CA PRO A 4 2.72 -15.98 -27.44
C PRO A 4 4.14 -16.06 -26.87
N LYS A 5 4.42 -15.22 -25.86
CA LYS A 5 5.69 -15.26 -25.14
C LYS A 5 5.53 -16.00 -23.84
N LYS A 6 6.34 -17.04 -23.67
CA LYS A 6 6.48 -17.76 -22.40
C LYS A 6 7.47 -17.02 -21.50
N ALA A 7 7.06 -16.77 -20.28
CA ALA A 7 7.91 -16.25 -19.23
C ALA A 7 7.76 -17.14 -17.99
N LYS A 8 8.81 -17.19 -17.18
CA LYS A 8 8.80 -17.83 -15.88
C LYS A 8 9.10 -16.78 -14.82
N ILE A 9 8.15 -16.55 -13.93
CA ILE A 9 8.29 -15.59 -12.84
C ILE A 9 8.71 -16.36 -11.61
N HIS A 10 9.90 -16.07 -11.11
CA HIS A 10 10.40 -16.57 -9.82
C HIS A 10 10.09 -15.56 -8.74
N TYR A 11 9.70 -16.03 -7.57
CA TYR A 11 9.44 -15.19 -6.41
C TYR A 11 10.16 -15.74 -5.17
N GLU A 12 10.56 -14.83 -4.30
CA GLU A 12 11.15 -15.12 -3.00
C GLU A 12 10.67 -14.05 -2.01
N LEU A 13 10.08 -14.49 -0.89
CA LEU A 13 9.65 -13.62 0.20
C LEU A 13 10.61 -13.84 1.38
N LEU A 14 11.22 -12.75 1.84
CA LEU A 14 12.22 -12.75 2.90
C LEU A 14 11.75 -11.99 4.14
N THR A 15 12.11 -12.48 5.32
CA THR A 15 11.97 -11.76 6.59
C THR A 15 12.86 -10.50 6.62
N PRO A 16 12.70 -9.60 7.60
CA PRO A 16 13.63 -8.48 7.78
C PRO A 16 15.09 -8.90 8.01
N GLN A 17 15.32 -10.14 8.45
CA GLN A 17 16.63 -10.75 8.69
C GLN A 17 17.17 -11.49 7.46
N ASP A 18 16.55 -11.32 6.29
CA ASP A 18 16.88 -11.99 5.03
C ASP A 18 16.70 -13.53 5.07
N GLU A 19 15.89 -14.05 6.00
CA GLU A 19 15.51 -15.47 6.02
C GLU A 19 14.37 -15.74 5.05
N VAL A 20 14.39 -16.89 4.38
CA VAL A 20 13.36 -17.23 3.39
C VAL A 20 12.08 -17.69 4.08
N VAL A 21 10.98 -16.97 3.82
CA VAL A 21 9.62 -17.35 4.25
C VAL A 21 9.01 -18.33 3.26
N THR A 22 9.08 -17.99 1.97
CA THR A 22 8.61 -18.84 0.87
C THR A 22 9.29 -18.42 -0.42
N TYR A 23 9.45 -19.37 -1.34
CA TYR A 23 9.92 -19.10 -2.70
C TYR A 23 9.24 -20.05 -3.67
N GLY A 24 9.34 -19.74 -4.96
CA GLY A 24 8.80 -20.59 -6.00
C GLY A 24 8.89 -19.94 -7.37
N SER A 25 8.23 -20.56 -8.34
CA SER A 25 8.14 -19.99 -9.69
C SER A 25 6.86 -20.43 -10.38
N GLN A 26 6.34 -19.60 -11.26
CA GLN A 26 5.19 -19.91 -12.11
C GLN A 26 5.52 -19.58 -13.56
N GLU A 27 5.16 -20.48 -14.46
CA GLU A 27 5.20 -20.22 -15.90
C GLU A 27 3.92 -19.52 -16.32
N ILE A 28 4.08 -18.47 -17.13
CA ILE A 28 2.99 -17.69 -17.71
C ILE A 28 3.22 -17.62 -19.22
N GLU A 29 2.12 -17.63 -19.97
CA GLU A 29 2.13 -17.46 -21.42
C GLU A 29 1.23 -16.27 -21.76
N LEU A 30 1.85 -15.19 -22.24
CA LEU A 30 1.17 -13.94 -22.55
C LEU A 30 1.18 -13.70 -24.06
N ASP A 31 0.01 -13.42 -24.62
CA ASP A 31 -0.13 -12.78 -25.92
C ASP A 31 -0.02 -11.24 -25.78
N MET A 32 -0.08 -10.50 -26.90
CA MET A 32 0.14 -9.05 -26.85
C MET A 32 -0.91 -8.35 -25.98
N ARG A 33 -0.43 -7.59 -24.99
CA ARG A 33 -1.23 -6.74 -24.08
C ARG A 33 -2.14 -7.52 -23.11
N ARG A 34 -1.95 -8.82 -22.94
CA ARG A 34 -2.63 -9.56 -21.88
C ARG A 34 -1.96 -9.35 -20.56
N GLU A 35 -2.79 -9.21 -19.53
CA GLU A 35 -2.40 -9.23 -18.13
C GLU A 35 -2.75 -10.61 -17.56
N ASP A 36 -1.88 -11.11 -16.69
CA ASP A 36 -2.13 -12.31 -15.91
C ASP A 36 -1.72 -12.06 -14.45
N THR A 37 -2.26 -12.85 -13.53
CA THR A 37 -2.06 -12.68 -12.09
C THR A 37 -1.36 -13.88 -11.48
N LEU A 38 -0.18 -13.63 -10.90
CA LEU A 38 0.52 -14.58 -10.06
C LEU A 38 -0.07 -14.55 -8.64
N ARG A 39 -0.49 -15.70 -8.11
CA ARG A 39 -0.97 -15.83 -6.72
C ARG A 39 0.07 -16.53 -5.87
N LEU A 40 0.52 -15.84 -4.83
CA LEU A 40 1.51 -16.31 -3.87
C LEU A 40 0.83 -16.52 -2.52
N VAL A 41 1.11 -17.64 -1.86
CA VAL A 41 0.59 -17.93 -0.52
C VAL A 41 1.78 -18.12 0.41
N ALA A 42 1.78 -17.41 1.53
CA ALA A 42 2.77 -17.52 2.59
C ALA A 42 2.06 -17.57 3.94
N GLN A 43 2.58 -18.38 4.87
CA GLN A 43 2.13 -18.38 6.26
C GLN A 43 2.96 -17.34 7.02
N ILE A 44 2.28 -16.37 7.63
CA ILE A 44 2.93 -15.25 8.33
C ILE A 44 2.57 -15.35 9.81
N PRO A 45 3.54 -15.44 10.72
CA PRO A 45 3.26 -15.44 12.16
C PRO A 45 2.59 -14.14 12.60
N ASP A 46 1.63 -14.24 13.52
CA ASP A 46 0.93 -13.08 14.11
C ASP A 46 1.87 -12.09 14.83
N THR A 47 3.08 -12.52 15.21
CA THR A 47 4.10 -11.66 15.81
C THR A 47 4.85 -10.81 14.79
N MET A 48 4.75 -11.14 13.51
CA MET A 48 5.48 -10.50 12.41
C MET A 48 4.57 -9.73 11.45
N VAL A 49 3.28 -9.60 11.75
CA VAL A 49 2.38 -8.72 11.00
C VAL A 49 2.72 -7.25 11.26
N TRP A 50 2.58 -6.43 10.23
CA TRP A 50 2.81 -4.99 10.29
C TRP A 50 1.73 -4.29 11.11
N SER A 51 2.14 -3.30 11.90
CA SER A 51 1.27 -2.33 12.56
C SER A 51 2.06 -1.04 12.80
N ALA A 52 1.36 0.05 13.17
CA ALA A 52 2.04 1.28 13.54
C ALA A 52 2.96 1.17 14.78
N ARG A 53 2.84 0.08 15.57
CA ARG A 53 3.73 -0.21 16.71
C ARG A 53 4.87 -1.13 16.30
N ASN A 54 4.59 -2.13 15.47
CA ASN A 54 5.54 -3.11 14.97
C ASN A 54 5.58 -3.04 13.44
N PRO A 55 6.38 -2.13 12.84
CA PRO A 55 6.41 -1.92 11.39
C PRO A 55 7.25 -2.99 10.67
N THR A 56 6.91 -4.27 10.86
CA THR A 56 7.62 -5.39 10.23
C THR A 56 7.41 -5.37 8.72
N LEU A 57 8.51 -5.28 7.96
CA LEU A 57 8.51 -5.27 6.50
C LEU A 57 9.31 -6.44 5.96
N TYR A 58 8.64 -7.26 5.16
CA TYR A 58 9.26 -8.32 4.38
C TYR A 58 9.85 -7.75 3.09
N THR A 59 10.71 -8.53 2.44
CA THR A 59 11.19 -8.23 1.10
C THR A 59 10.65 -9.26 0.11
N LEU A 60 9.80 -8.83 -0.82
CA LEU A 60 9.39 -9.65 -1.96
C LEU A 60 10.32 -9.38 -3.13
N ARG A 61 11.06 -10.39 -3.57
CA ARG A 61 11.89 -10.36 -4.77
C ARG A 61 11.20 -11.12 -5.88
N LEU A 62 11.10 -10.50 -7.05
CA LEU A 62 10.57 -11.10 -8.27
C LEU A 62 11.67 -11.11 -9.33
N LYS A 63 11.76 -12.22 -10.07
CA LYS A 63 12.69 -12.35 -11.21
C LYS A 63 11.93 -12.90 -12.41
N THR A 64 11.97 -12.20 -13.52
CA THR A 64 11.37 -12.65 -14.78
C THR A 64 12.42 -13.37 -15.61
N GLN A 65 12.10 -14.56 -16.10
CA GLN A 65 12.92 -15.34 -17.01
C GLN A 65 12.18 -15.55 -18.33
N THR A 66 12.79 -15.20 -19.46
CA THR A 66 12.27 -15.44 -20.81
C THR A 66 13.35 -16.11 -21.64
N GLU A 67 12.99 -17.12 -22.44
CA GLU A 67 13.96 -17.83 -23.30
C GLU A 67 15.19 -18.34 -22.52
N GLY A 68 14.96 -18.78 -21.28
CA GLY A 68 16.01 -19.28 -20.38
C GLY A 68 16.89 -18.21 -19.72
N ARG A 69 16.70 -16.92 -20.01
CA ARG A 69 17.50 -15.80 -19.45
C ARG A 69 16.69 -14.93 -18.50
N TYR A 70 17.30 -14.49 -17.41
CA TYR A 70 16.69 -13.49 -16.54
C TYR A 70 16.70 -12.11 -17.21
N THR A 71 15.53 -11.46 -17.24
CA THR A 71 15.33 -10.18 -17.95
C THR A 71 14.96 -9.03 -17.03
N GLU A 72 14.39 -9.32 -15.87
CA GLU A 72 13.94 -8.30 -14.92
C GLU A 72 14.08 -8.77 -13.48
N TYR A 73 14.40 -7.82 -12.60
CA TYR A 73 14.50 -8.02 -11.16
C TYR A 73 13.75 -6.87 -10.46
N VAL A 74 12.76 -7.22 -9.65
CA VAL A 74 11.99 -6.26 -8.84
C VAL A 74 12.11 -6.66 -7.38
N SER A 75 12.30 -5.68 -6.50
CA SER A 75 12.34 -5.86 -5.06
C SER A 75 11.37 -4.88 -4.40
N LEU A 76 10.45 -5.39 -3.60
CA LEU A 76 9.39 -4.63 -2.94
C LEU A 76 9.40 -4.87 -1.44
N LYS A 77 9.08 -3.84 -0.66
CA LYS A 77 8.79 -4.01 0.76
C LYS A 77 7.31 -4.32 0.96
N VAL A 78 7.01 -5.27 1.85
CA VAL A 78 5.64 -5.76 2.07
C VAL A 78 5.33 -5.82 3.56
N GLY A 79 4.30 -5.09 3.99
CA GLY A 79 3.72 -5.16 5.34
C GLY A 79 2.38 -5.91 5.34
N PHE A 80 2.36 -7.11 5.93
CA PHE A 80 1.13 -7.90 6.08
C PHE A 80 0.32 -7.37 7.26
N ARG A 81 -0.91 -6.91 7.02
CA ARG A 81 -1.85 -6.55 8.10
C ARG A 81 -3.28 -6.75 7.64
N THR A 82 -4.20 -6.91 8.59
CA THR A 82 -5.63 -6.80 8.32
C THR A 82 -6.16 -5.48 8.86
N VAL A 83 -7.08 -4.87 8.11
CA VAL A 83 -7.81 -3.68 8.52
C VAL A 83 -9.28 -4.03 8.48
N GLY A 84 -10.00 -3.78 9.58
CA GLY A 84 -11.39 -4.17 9.68
C GLY A 84 -12.11 -3.46 10.80
N ASN A 85 -13.20 -4.06 11.25
CA ASN A 85 -14.02 -3.56 12.34
C ASN A 85 -14.19 -4.65 13.41
N THR A 86 -14.13 -4.26 14.67
CA THR A 86 -14.50 -5.12 15.79
C THR A 86 -15.43 -4.34 16.71
N ARG A 87 -16.69 -4.78 16.80
CA ARG A 87 -17.73 -4.17 17.67
C ARG A 87 -17.90 -2.65 17.44
N GLY A 88 -17.89 -2.22 16.18
CA GLY A 88 -18.06 -0.81 15.81
C GLY A 88 -16.77 0.01 15.87
N GLN A 89 -15.63 -0.58 16.24
CA GLN A 89 -14.34 0.11 16.32
C GLN A 89 -13.43 -0.32 15.17
N LEU A 90 -12.65 0.61 14.63
CA LEU A 90 -11.58 0.28 13.68
C LEU A 90 -10.60 -0.68 14.37
N ALA A 91 -10.29 -1.78 13.69
CA ALA A 91 -9.37 -2.79 14.18
C ALA A 91 -8.25 -3.04 13.19
N ILE A 92 -7.03 -3.20 13.70
CA ILE A 92 -5.85 -3.61 12.95
C ILE A 92 -5.39 -4.94 13.52
N ASN A 93 -5.24 -5.96 12.66
CA ASN A 93 -4.88 -7.32 13.07
C ASN A 93 -5.85 -7.89 14.12
N GLY A 94 -7.13 -7.53 14.05
CA GLY A 94 -8.18 -7.96 14.98
C GLY A 94 -8.27 -7.18 16.30
N TYR A 95 -7.35 -6.23 16.54
CA TYR A 95 -7.32 -5.43 17.77
C TYR A 95 -7.82 -4.00 17.53
N PRO A 96 -8.73 -3.47 18.36
CA PRO A 96 -9.16 -2.08 18.26
C PRO A 96 -7.98 -1.10 18.35
N VAL A 97 -8.00 -0.07 17.50
CA VAL A 97 -6.94 0.95 17.44
C VAL A 97 -7.49 2.34 17.69
N ALA A 98 -6.86 3.08 18.61
CA ALA A 98 -7.06 4.51 18.76
C ALA A 98 -6.13 5.24 17.78
N LEU A 99 -6.70 6.09 16.93
CA LEU A 99 -5.95 6.89 15.96
C LEU A 99 -5.63 8.26 16.57
N LYS A 100 -4.36 8.64 16.53
CA LYS A 100 -3.86 9.96 16.90
C LYS A 100 -3.15 10.56 15.69
N ALA A 101 -3.85 11.46 15.00
CA ALA A 101 -3.36 12.13 13.81
C ALA A 101 -2.27 13.15 14.15
N VAL A 102 -1.21 13.20 13.35
CA VAL A 102 -0.24 14.30 13.41
C VAL A 102 -0.97 15.62 13.10
N PRO A 103 -0.71 16.71 13.83
CA PRO A 103 -1.47 17.94 13.71
C PRO A 103 -1.17 18.71 12.42
N ASP A 104 0.08 18.66 11.95
CA ASP A 104 0.53 19.30 10.72
C ASP A 104 1.63 18.45 10.10
N LEU A 105 1.47 18.11 8.81
CA LEU A 105 2.45 17.35 8.06
C LEU A 105 3.63 18.23 7.60
N GLY A 106 3.39 19.53 7.45
CA GLY A 106 4.31 20.45 6.78
C GLY A 106 4.49 20.13 5.29
N THR A 107 5.57 20.65 4.70
CA THR A 107 5.90 20.45 3.28
C THR A 107 6.79 19.23 3.03
N THR A 108 7.65 18.90 3.99
CA THR A 108 8.60 17.79 3.92
C THR A 108 8.63 17.10 5.27
N VAL A 109 8.57 15.77 5.24
CA VAL A 109 8.67 14.93 6.43
C VAL A 109 10.04 14.28 6.49
N SER A 110 10.75 14.48 7.60
CA SER A 110 12.04 13.82 7.84
C SER A 110 11.89 12.58 8.74
N PRO A 111 12.86 11.66 8.70
CA PRO A 111 12.94 10.55 9.66
C PRO A 111 12.90 10.97 11.14
N SER A 112 13.60 12.05 11.51
CA SER A 112 13.64 12.53 12.89
C SER A 112 12.27 13.03 13.36
N GLN A 113 11.55 13.74 12.49
CA GLN A 113 10.20 14.23 12.78
C GLN A 113 9.21 13.07 13.02
N LEU A 114 9.31 11.99 12.23
CA LEU A 114 8.51 10.79 12.45
C LEU A 114 8.79 10.14 13.80
N LEU A 115 10.06 10.10 14.24
CA LEU A 115 10.44 9.59 15.55
C LEU A 115 9.89 10.46 16.68
N GLU A 116 10.01 11.79 16.59
CA GLU A 116 9.42 12.72 17.56
C GLU A 116 7.90 12.53 17.68
N TRP A 117 7.20 12.41 16.54
CA TRP A 117 5.77 12.13 16.54
C TRP A 117 5.44 10.77 17.17
N LYS A 118 6.29 9.75 16.96
CA LYS A 118 6.12 8.45 17.60
C LYS A 118 6.26 8.53 19.11
N GLU A 119 7.25 9.24 19.61
CA GLU A 119 7.45 9.48 21.04
C GLU A 119 6.27 10.22 21.66
N GLN A 120 5.67 11.15 20.91
CA GLN A 120 4.43 11.85 21.30
C GLN A 120 3.16 11.00 21.14
N GLY A 121 3.28 9.76 20.68
CA GLY A 121 2.18 8.79 20.56
C GLY A 121 1.31 8.96 19.31
N TYR A 122 1.73 9.75 18.32
CA TYR A 122 1.04 9.83 17.02
C TYR A 122 1.25 8.54 16.22
N ASN A 123 0.21 8.14 15.50
CA ASN A 123 0.22 6.92 14.70
C ASN A 123 -0.51 7.04 13.36
N LEU A 124 -1.07 8.20 13.05
CA LEU A 124 -1.82 8.46 11.83
C LEU A 124 -1.30 9.72 11.14
N ILE A 125 -1.10 9.62 9.83
CA ILE A 125 -0.85 10.74 8.93
C ILE A 125 -2.07 10.90 8.01
N LEU A 126 -2.64 12.10 8.02
CA LEU A 126 -3.66 12.51 7.07
C LEU A 126 -2.95 13.23 5.93
N LEU A 127 -2.99 12.67 4.71
CA LEU A 127 -2.36 13.31 3.56
C LEU A 127 -3.26 14.43 3.02
N PRO A 128 -2.65 15.52 2.54
CA PRO A 128 -3.42 16.54 1.82
C PRO A 128 -4.04 15.95 0.55
N ALA A 129 -5.13 16.55 0.09
CA ALA A 129 -5.72 16.20 -1.19
C ALA A 129 -4.72 16.41 -2.34
N GLY A 130 -4.47 15.36 -3.13
CA GLY A 130 -3.46 15.37 -4.18
C GLY A 130 -2.37 14.32 -3.95
N GLY A 131 -1.47 14.20 -4.93
CA GLY A 131 -0.36 13.25 -4.83
C GLY A 131 0.74 13.76 -3.90
N VAL A 132 1.23 12.89 -3.01
CA VAL A 132 2.47 13.09 -2.26
C VAL A 132 3.59 12.22 -2.84
N SER A 133 4.84 12.52 -2.48
CA SER A 133 5.98 11.73 -2.95
C SER A 133 5.90 10.29 -2.45
N GLY A 134 6.25 9.33 -3.32
CA GLY A 134 6.41 7.90 -2.98
C GLY A 134 7.29 7.67 -1.74
N ALA A 135 8.32 8.52 -1.57
CA ALA A 135 9.23 8.45 -0.44
C ALA A 135 8.54 8.65 0.93
N LEU A 136 7.42 9.39 0.99
CA LEU A 136 6.67 9.54 2.24
C LEU A 136 5.97 8.23 2.64
N TYR A 137 5.42 7.50 1.68
CA TYR A 137 4.84 6.17 1.94
C TYR A 137 5.91 5.20 2.44
N ASP A 138 7.09 5.17 1.82
CA ASP A 138 8.21 4.34 2.28
C ASP A 138 8.65 4.68 3.72
N LEU A 139 8.61 5.97 4.09
CA LEU A 139 8.89 6.39 5.45
C LEU A 139 7.77 5.95 6.40
N CYS A 140 6.50 6.10 6.03
CA CYS A 140 5.37 5.64 6.84
C CYS A 140 5.42 4.11 7.06
N ASP A 141 5.79 3.35 6.04
CA ASP A 141 5.95 1.90 6.13
C ASP A 141 7.04 1.52 7.12
N ARG A 142 8.22 2.18 7.04
CA ARG A 142 9.39 1.89 7.89
C ARG A 142 9.22 2.35 9.34
N TYR A 143 8.69 3.55 9.55
CA TYR A 143 8.52 4.14 10.89
C TYR A 143 7.17 3.76 11.53
N GLY A 144 6.28 3.12 10.77
CA GLY A 144 5.00 2.59 11.24
C GLY A 144 3.94 3.68 11.43
N PHE A 145 3.46 4.30 10.36
CA PHE A 145 2.31 5.21 10.44
C PHE A 145 1.16 4.67 9.61
N TYR A 146 -0.05 4.71 10.16
CA TYR A 146 -1.25 4.59 9.34
C TYR A 146 -1.36 5.84 8.47
N VAL A 147 -1.84 5.67 7.26
CA VAL A 147 -1.98 6.76 6.30
C VAL A 147 -3.42 6.78 5.80
N VAL A 148 -4.03 7.95 5.82
CA VAL A 148 -5.29 8.22 5.11
C VAL A 148 -4.94 9.10 3.92
N GLU A 149 -4.98 8.50 2.74
CA GLU A 149 -4.86 9.21 1.48
C GLU A 149 -6.19 9.85 1.10
N GLN A 150 -6.13 11.08 0.58
CA GLN A 150 -7.30 11.81 0.14
C GLN A 150 -7.27 11.98 -1.38
N ALA A 151 -8.31 11.47 -2.06
CA ALA A 151 -8.52 11.75 -3.47
C ALA A 151 -8.60 13.28 -3.70
N PRO A 152 -8.06 13.81 -4.81
CA PRO A 152 -8.00 15.25 -5.09
C PRO A 152 -9.37 15.85 -5.48
N ILE A 153 -10.43 15.51 -4.76
CA ILE A 153 -11.80 15.93 -5.02
C ILE A 153 -12.24 16.90 -3.93
N ASN A 154 -12.51 18.15 -4.32
CA ASN A 154 -13.03 19.18 -3.43
C ASN A 154 -14.11 20.03 -4.13
N THR A 155 -15.37 19.76 -3.83
CA THR A 155 -16.53 20.45 -4.40
C THR A 155 -17.15 21.49 -3.46
N SER A 156 -16.45 21.84 -2.37
CA SER A 156 -16.98 22.71 -1.31
C SER A 156 -17.45 24.08 -1.82
N ARG A 157 -16.81 24.60 -2.87
CA ARG A 157 -17.19 25.87 -3.51
C ARG A 157 -18.58 25.86 -4.14
N SER A 158 -19.13 24.69 -4.48
CA SER A 158 -20.47 24.54 -5.08
C SER A 158 -21.60 24.49 -4.04
N GLY A 159 -21.29 24.63 -2.74
CA GLY A 159 -22.28 24.55 -1.65
C GLY A 159 -22.77 23.13 -1.38
N MET A 160 -23.84 22.97 -0.60
CA MET A 160 -24.30 21.65 -0.11
C MET A 160 -25.55 21.10 -0.83
N SER A 161 -26.07 21.80 -1.83
CA SER A 161 -27.31 21.39 -2.51
C SER A 161 -27.10 20.09 -3.27
N ARG A 162 -27.88 19.05 -2.96
CA ARG A 162 -27.84 17.77 -3.69
C ARG A 162 -28.85 17.70 -4.86
N ARG A 163 -29.54 18.81 -5.16
CA ARG A 163 -30.52 18.88 -6.26
C ARG A 163 -29.80 18.94 -7.62
N LYS A 164 -30.52 18.65 -8.71
CA LYS A 164 -30.03 18.85 -10.07
C LYS A 164 -29.55 20.31 -10.25
N GLY A 165 -28.32 20.49 -10.75
CA GLY A 165 -27.66 21.80 -10.86
C GLY A 165 -27.07 22.35 -9.55
N GLY A 166 -27.05 21.55 -8.47
CA GLY A 166 -26.40 21.87 -7.20
C GLY A 166 -24.92 21.46 -7.16
N ASN A 167 -24.49 20.84 -6.06
CA ASN A 167 -23.14 20.34 -5.86
C ASN A 167 -22.84 19.17 -6.85
N PRO A 168 -21.71 19.19 -7.55
CA PRO A 168 -21.36 18.19 -8.55
C PRO A 168 -21.14 16.78 -7.98
N SER A 169 -20.98 16.62 -6.66
CA SER A 169 -20.91 15.30 -6.00
C SER A 169 -22.14 14.42 -6.19
N ASN A 170 -23.28 15.00 -6.61
CA ASN A 170 -24.51 14.26 -6.93
C ASN A 170 -24.91 14.39 -8.41
N ASP A 171 -23.99 14.80 -9.29
CA ASP A 171 -24.23 14.95 -10.73
C ASP A 171 -23.50 13.83 -11.51
N PRO A 172 -24.24 12.91 -12.16
CA PRO A 172 -23.65 11.82 -12.94
C PRO A 172 -22.70 12.26 -14.06
N ALA A 173 -22.81 13.51 -14.54
CA ALA A 173 -21.90 14.03 -15.56
C ALA A 173 -20.43 14.08 -15.08
N TRP A 174 -20.20 14.11 -13.77
CA TRP A 174 -18.87 14.16 -13.15
C TRP A 174 -18.36 12.78 -12.72
N GLN A 175 -19.07 11.69 -13.00
CA GLN A 175 -18.69 10.34 -12.55
C GLN A 175 -17.34 9.87 -13.13
N ALA A 176 -16.99 10.29 -14.35
CA ALA A 176 -15.75 9.91 -15.03
C ALA A 176 -14.62 10.94 -14.88
N ALA A 177 -14.84 11.99 -14.08
CA ALA A 177 -13.89 13.09 -13.89
C ALA A 177 -12.74 12.73 -12.93
#